data_AF-A0A160P2M3-F1
#
_entry.id   AF-A0A160P2M3-F1
#
_cell.length_a   1.000
_cell.length_b   1.000
_cell.length_c   1.000
_cell.angle_alpha   90.00
_cell.angle_beta   90.00
_cell.angle_gamma   90.00
#
_symmetry.space_group_name_H-M   'P 1'
#
loop_
_entity.id
_entity.type
_entity.pdbx_description
1 polymer ?
#
loop_
_entity_poly.entity_id
_entity_poly.type
_entity_poly.pdbx_seq_one_letter_code
_entity_poly.pdbx_strand_id
1 'polypeptide(L)'
;MRPRIHYATWPRPALILTDTPRPDCPDCRGEGGWNRDYGDHETGEYAGTEWDPCTCWDENRSWTLLPLPRIPRRRQPYTDPWGTTGGYSDEPPF
;
A
#
# COMPACT_ATOMS: atom_id res chain seq x y z
N MET A 1 8.16 9.85 6.74
CA MET A 1 7.67 8.55 7.25
C MET A 1 6.42 8.16 6.49
N ARG A 2 6.39 7.00 5.84
CA ARG A 2 5.25 6.59 5.00
C ARG A 2 5.02 5.08 5.11
N PRO A 3 3.84 4.62 5.56
CA PRO A 3 3.53 3.20 5.60
C PRO A 3 3.63 2.55 4.22
N ARG A 4 4.18 1.32 4.19
CA ARG A 4 4.35 0.56 2.95
C ARG A 4 3.67 -0.78 3.06
N ILE A 5 2.94 -1.16 2.02
CA ILE A 5 2.31 -2.47 1.92
C ILE A 5 3.11 -3.30 0.91
N HIS A 6 3.58 -4.46 1.37
CA HIS A 6 4.34 -5.42 0.59
C HIS A 6 3.56 -6.73 0.48
N TYR A 7 3.69 -7.40 -0.66
CA TYR A 7 3.25 -8.78 -0.83
C TYR A 7 4.42 -9.73 -0.56
N ALA A 8 4.25 -10.68 0.35
CA ALA A 8 5.22 -11.73 0.63
C ALA A 8 4.65 -13.11 0.27
N THR A 9 5.48 -13.99 -0.27
CA THR A 9 5.07 -15.34 -0.71
C THR A 9 5.41 -16.43 0.30
N TRP A 10 6.38 -16.18 1.18
CA TRP A 10 6.87 -17.14 2.17
C TRP A 10 6.48 -16.72 3.59
N PRO A 11 6.11 -17.65 4.49
CA PRO A 11 5.85 -19.09 4.26
C PRO A 11 4.50 -19.37 3.58
N ARG A 12 3.61 -18.37 3.57
CA ARG A 12 2.36 -18.32 2.80
C ARG A 12 2.19 -16.92 2.19
N PRO A 13 1.53 -16.80 1.04
CA PRO A 13 1.13 -15.51 0.49
C PRO A 13 0.45 -14.62 1.54
N ALA A 14 0.91 -13.39 1.72
CA ALA A 14 0.30 -12.43 2.64
C ALA A 14 0.61 -10.98 2.25
N LEU A 15 -0.26 -10.06 2.66
CA LEU A 15 0.03 -8.63 2.70
C LEU A 15 0.70 -8.29 4.03
N ILE A 16 1.85 -7.62 3.95
CA ILE A 16 2.66 -7.19 5.07
C ILE A 16 2.71 -5.66 5.06
N LEU A 17 2.37 -5.04 6.20
CA LEU A 17 2.59 -3.63 6.46
C LEU A 17 4.00 -3.46 7.03
N THR A 18 4.79 -2.57 6.46
CA THR A 18 6.11 -2.18 6.97
C THR A 18 6.20 -0.66 7.10
N ASP A 19 7.31 -0.17 7.68
CA ASP A 19 7.57 1.27 7.82
C ASP A 19 6.41 1.93 8.58
N THR A 20 6.13 1.46 9.79
CA THR A 20 4.89 1.75 10.52
C THR A 20 5.16 1.96 12.01
N PRO A 21 4.43 2.86 12.70
CA PRO A 21 4.62 3.07 14.12
C PRO A 21 4.16 1.87 14.94
N ARG A 22 4.54 1.84 16.22
CA ARG A 22 3.96 0.88 17.15
C ARG A 22 2.47 1.23 17.38
N PRO A 23 1.52 0.31 17.11
CA PRO A 23 0.09 0.61 17.18
C PRO A 23 -0.37 1.03 18.58
N ASP A 24 0.16 0.36 19.62
CA ASP A 24 -0.16 0.69 21.01
C ASP A 24 0.94 1.54 21.67
N CYS A 25 1.57 2.45 20.92
CA CYS A 25 2.56 3.35 21.49
C CYS A 25 1.89 4.24 22.56
N PRO A 26 2.39 4.29 23.80
CA PRO A 26 1.79 5.15 24.84
C PRO A 26 1.91 6.64 24.52
N ASP A 27 2.95 7.03 23.75
CA ASP A 27 3.24 8.44 23.47
C ASP A 27 2.35 9.00 22.36
N CYS A 28 2.26 8.29 21.22
CA CYS A 28 1.49 8.75 20.05
C CYS A 28 0.23 7.93 19.76
N ARG A 29 -0.09 6.91 20.56
CA ARG A 29 -1.29 6.06 20.42
C ARG A 29 -1.48 5.43 19.03
N GLY A 30 -0.37 5.11 18.38
CA GLY A 30 -0.35 4.50 17.05
C GLY A 30 -0.35 5.47 15.87
N GLU A 31 -0.46 6.79 16.09
CA GLU A 31 -0.45 7.80 15.02
C GLU A 31 0.94 7.96 14.35
N GLY A 32 2.01 7.66 15.09
CA GLY A 32 3.38 7.72 14.61
C GLY A 32 4.03 9.10 14.67
N GLY A 33 3.39 10.08 15.29
CA GLY A 33 3.90 11.43 15.48
C GLY A 33 2.77 12.41 15.80
N TRP A 34 3.07 13.70 15.73
CA TRP A 34 2.12 14.78 15.95
C TRP A 34 2.47 15.99 15.09
N ASN A 35 1.45 16.80 14.80
CA ASN A 35 1.66 18.11 14.21
C ASN A 35 2.12 19.09 15.29
N ARG A 36 3.20 19.83 15.01
CA ARG A 36 3.74 20.88 15.87
C ARG A 36 3.71 22.20 15.12
N ASP A 37 2.96 23.15 15.66
CA ASP A 37 2.97 24.53 15.17
C ASP A 37 4.28 25.21 15.58
N TYR A 38 4.82 26.06 14.71
CA TYR A 38 5.98 26.88 15.01
C TYR A 38 5.77 28.31 14.54
N GLY A 39 6.41 29.23 15.25
CA GLY A 39 6.39 30.66 14.94
C GLY A 39 7.64 31.10 14.20
N ASP A 40 7.53 32.23 13.51
CA ASP A 40 8.67 32.96 12.96
C ASP A 40 9.60 33.40 14.09
N HIS A 41 10.91 33.26 13.87
CA HIS A 41 11.91 33.50 14.92
C HIS A 41 12.04 34.97 15.31
N GLU A 42 11.69 35.91 14.42
CA GLU A 42 11.83 37.35 14.64
C GLU A 42 10.52 37.98 15.12
N THR A 43 9.37 37.58 14.56
CA THR A 43 8.06 38.17 14.90
C THR A 43 7.29 37.39 15.95
N GLY A 44 7.59 36.09 16.12
CA GLY A 44 6.83 35.18 16.98
C GLY A 44 5.44 34.82 16.43
N GLU A 45 5.08 35.30 15.23
CA GLU A 45 3.82 34.96 14.57
C GLU A 45 3.82 33.53 14.04
N TYR A 46 2.65 32.91 13.88
CA TYR A 46 2.54 31.57 13.31
C TYR A 46 3.16 31.51 11.91
N ALA A 47 4.15 30.63 11.73
CA ALA A 47 4.88 30.43 10.48
C ALA A 47 4.46 29.14 9.77
N GLY A 48 4.00 28.13 10.52
CA GLY A 48 3.53 26.89 9.93
C GLY A 48 3.33 25.78 10.95
N THR A 49 2.96 24.63 10.41
CA THR A 49 2.86 23.37 11.15
C THR A 49 3.81 22.38 10.48
N GLU A 50 4.62 21.69 11.28
CA GLU A 50 5.41 20.56 10.82
C GLU A 50 4.96 19.25 11.47
N TRP A 51 5.27 18.14 10.84
CA TRP A 51 5.07 16.82 11.42
C TRP A 51 6.31 16.41 12.20
N ASP A 52 6.15 16.20 13.51
CA ASP A 52 7.18 15.72 14.40
C ASP A 52 6.99 14.21 14.65
N PRO A 53 7.92 13.35 14.20
CA PRO A 53 7.73 11.92 14.27
C PRO A 53 7.93 11.35 15.68
N CYS A 54 7.07 10.41 16.04
CA CYS A 54 7.23 9.66 17.28
C CYS A 54 8.40 8.68 17.15
N THR A 55 9.19 8.55 18.20
CA THR A 55 10.32 7.60 18.28
C THR A 55 9.91 6.14 18.17
N CYS A 56 8.62 5.83 18.30
CA CYS A 56 8.09 4.49 18.09
C CYS A 56 8.02 4.06 16.63
N TRP A 57 8.24 4.99 15.69
CA TRP A 57 8.35 4.67 14.27
C TRP A 57 9.57 3.80 14.01
N ASP A 58 9.36 2.69 13.31
CA ASP A 58 10.40 1.71 13.04
C ASP A 58 10.28 1.21 11.60
N GLU A 59 11.28 1.52 10.79
CA GLU A 59 11.33 1.14 9.37
C GLU A 59 11.41 -0.38 9.18
N ASN A 60 11.97 -1.10 10.16
CA ASN A 60 12.14 -2.56 10.13
C ASN A 60 10.94 -3.30 10.71
N ARG A 61 9.97 -2.60 11.29
CA ARG A 61 8.78 -3.22 11.86
C ARG A 61 7.86 -3.71 10.74
N SER A 62 7.43 -4.96 10.84
CA SER A 62 6.55 -5.59 9.86
C SER A 62 5.35 -6.28 10.53
N TRP A 63 4.15 -6.11 9.98
CA TRP A 63 2.92 -6.74 10.45
C TRP A 63 2.21 -7.46 9.30
N THR A 64 1.86 -8.73 9.51
CA THR A 64 0.98 -9.44 8.57
C THR A 64 -0.43 -8.87 8.70
N LEU A 65 -0.92 -8.18 7.68
CA LEU A 65 -2.27 -7.64 7.65
C LEU A 65 -3.30 -8.73 7.29
N LEU A 66 -3.02 -9.47 6.22
CA LEU A 66 -3.96 -10.44 5.66
C LEU A 66 -3.21 -11.59 4.97
N PRO A 67 -3.40 -12.84 5.42
CA PRO A 67 -3.01 -14.02 4.65
C PRO A 67 -3.84 -14.11 3.36
N LEU A 68 -3.18 -14.36 2.24
CA LEU A 68 -3.82 -14.48 0.94
C LEU A 68 -3.97 -15.97 0.55
N PRO A 69 -5.11 -16.37 -0.04
CA PRO A 69 -5.28 -17.73 -0.53
C PRO A 69 -4.27 -18.02 -1.64
N ARG A 70 -3.76 -19.26 -1.68
CA ARG A 70 -2.97 -19.76 -2.82
C ARG A 70 -3.93 -20.00 -3.98
N ILE A 71 -4.17 -19.00 -4.81
CA ILE A 71 -4.99 -19.15 -6.02
C ILE A 71 -4.16 -19.97 -7.00
N PRO A 72 -4.56 -21.21 -7.37
CA PRO A 72 -3.91 -21.92 -8.46
C PRO A 72 -4.11 -21.06 -9.70
N ARG A 73 -3.01 -20.66 -10.35
CA ARG A 73 -3.06 -19.92 -11.62
C ARG A 73 -3.92 -20.73 -12.60
N ARG A 74 -5.19 -20.33 -12.78
CA ARG A 74 -6.02 -20.81 -13.90
C ARG A 74 -5.27 -20.39 -15.15
N ARG A 75 -4.60 -21.34 -15.81
CA ARG A 75 -4.27 -21.19 -17.23
C ARG A 75 -5.61 -21.21 -17.95
N GLN A 76 -6.32 -20.08 -17.99
CA GLN A 76 -7.33 -19.91 -19.01
C GLN A 76 -6.56 -19.86 -20.33
N PRO A 77 -6.77 -20.80 -21.27
CA PRO A 77 -6.43 -20.49 -22.65
C PRO A 77 -7.16 -19.19 -22.98
N TYR A 78 -6.46 -18.27 -23.66
CA TYR A 78 -7.06 -17.03 -24.13
C TYR A 78 -8.25 -17.40 -25.02
N THR A 79 -9.44 -17.43 -24.44
CA THR A 79 -10.70 -17.49 -25.18
C THR A 79 -10.98 -16.05 -25.54
N ASP A 80 -10.66 -15.67 -26.77
CA ASP A 80 -11.10 -14.40 -27.33
C ASP A 80 -12.63 -14.31 -27.18
N PRO A 81 -13.17 -13.36 -26.39
CA PRO A 81 -14.60 -13.20 -26.21
C PRO A 81 -15.35 -12.86 -27.50
N TRP A 82 -14.62 -12.49 -28.56
CA TRP A 82 -15.13 -12.20 -29.90
C TRP A 82 -14.66 -13.21 -30.95
N GLY A 83 -13.96 -14.26 -30.54
CA GLY A 83 -13.47 -15.32 -31.41
C GLY A 83 -14.62 -16.22 -31.86
N THR A 84 -15.24 -15.86 -32.97
CA THR A 84 -16.20 -16.70 -33.68
C THR A 84 -15.53 -18.02 -34.09
N THR A 85 -15.88 -19.11 -33.42
CA THR A 85 -15.75 -20.45 -33.98
C THR A 85 -16.66 -20.54 -35.21
N GLY A 86 -16.11 -20.29 -36.39
CA GLY A 86 -16.73 -20.56 -37.70
C GLY A 86 -17.16 -19.32 -38.47
N GLY A 87 -16.52 -19.09 -39.63
CA GLY A 87 -17.02 -18.17 -40.66
C GLY A 87 -16.00 -17.14 -41.14
N TYR A 88 -14.90 -17.57 -41.77
CA TYR A 88 -14.28 -16.72 -42.79
C TYR A 88 -15.27 -16.66 -43.95
N SER A 89 -15.86 -15.49 -44.17
CA SER A 89 -16.60 -15.19 -45.40
C SER A 89 -15.60 -14.64 -46.41
N ASP A 90 -15.41 -15.34 -47.53
CA ASP A 90 -14.52 -14.95 -48.64
C ASP A 90 -15.09 -13.83 -49.53
N GLU A 91 -16.05 -13.04 -49.03
CA GLU A 91 -16.66 -11.95 -49.81
C GLU A 91 -15.81 -10.67 -49.67
N PRO A 92 -15.22 -10.14 -50.75
CA PRO A 92 -14.44 -8.91 -50.68
C PRO A 92 -15.36 -7.69 -50.58
N PRO A 93 -15.01 -6.65 -49.80
CA PRO A 93 -15.82 -5.44 -49.73
C PRO A 93 -15.71 -4.66 -51.04
N PHE A 94 -16.85 -4.19 -51.53
CA PHE A 94 -17.01 -3.33 -52.71
C PHE A 94 -16.06 -2.12 -52.72
#